data_AF-A0AAQ3MTS5-F1
#
_entry.id   AF-A0AAQ3MTS5-F1
#
_cell.length_a   1.000
_cell.length_b   1.000
_cell.length_c   1.000
_cell.angle_alpha   90.00
_cell.angle_beta   90.00
_cell.angle_gamma   90.00
#
_symmetry.space_group_name_H-M   'P 1'
#
loop_
_entity.id
_entity.type
_entity.pdbx_description
1 polymer ?
#
loop_
_entity_poly.entity_id
_entity_poly.type
_entity_poly.pdbx_seq_one_letter_code
_entity_poly.pdbx_strand_id
1 'polypeptide(L)'
;MEANQETVVTMNQEEDELDSKESVLQKYFLQEWNILKSLLDDIVSNARVSDTSSVHRIRSILDKYQEQGQLLEPYLETIVSPLMNIIRSRIIELGTASDEILEIIKPICIIVYSLVTVCGYKSVIKFFPHQVSDLELAVSLLEKCHSTNSVTSLRQESTGEMEAKCVTLLWLYILVLVPFDISTVDTSIANDDSLTEFELSPLVLRIIGFCKDYLSTAGPMRTMAGLVLSRLLTRPDMPKAFTRHYIMMFVEVHTVLVLMYVMLLLMYVGRLDVRIIIQI
;
A
#
# COMPACT_ATOMS: atom_id res chain seq x y z
N MET A 1 32.70 -41.83 -18.49
CA MET A 1 31.46 -42.35 -17.87
C MET A 1 31.41 -42.02 -16.38
N GLU A 2 32.57 -41.98 -15.68
CA GLU A 2 32.67 -41.57 -14.26
C GLU A 2 32.36 -40.09 -13.99
N ALA A 3 32.75 -39.17 -14.87
CA ALA A 3 32.48 -37.74 -14.69
C ALA A 3 30.99 -37.37 -14.61
N ASN A 4 30.09 -38.19 -15.19
CA ASN A 4 28.65 -37.94 -15.18
C ASN A 4 27.96 -38.52 -13.93
N GLN A 5 28.61 -39.44 -13.22
CA GLN A 5 28.09 -40.02 -11.98
C GLN A 5 28.43 -39.15 -10.77
N GLU A 6 29.63 -38.56 -10.73
CA GLU A 6 29.98 -37.60 -9.68
C GLU A 6 29.05 -36.37 -9.72
N THR A 7 28.76 -35.81 -10.90
CA THR A 7 27.86 -34.65 -11.00
C THR A 7 26.44 -34.95 -10.53
N VAL A 8 25.93 -36.15 -10.81
CA VAL A 8 24.58 -36.57 -10.38
C VAL A 8 24.54 -36.83 -8.88
N VAL A 9 25.59 -37.41 -8.29
CA VAL A 9 25.67 -37.63 -6.84
C VAL A 9 25.77 -36.30 -6.09
N THR A 10 26.55 -35.33 -6.59
CA THR A 10 26.65 -34.01 -5.97
C THR A 10 25.33 -33.23 -6.08
N MET A 11 24.65 -33.27 -7.23
CA MET A 11 23.34 -32.62 -7.39
C MET A 11 22.27 -33.21 -6.46
N ASN A 12 22.21 -34.53 -6.31
CA ASN A 12 21.24 -35.18 -5.42
C ASN A 12 21.51 -34.84 -3.93
N GLN A 13 22.78 -34.75 -3.52
CA GLN A 13 23.14 -34.38 -2.15
C GLN A 13 22.80 -32.92 -1.85
N GLU A 14 23.00 -32.02 -2.81
CA GLU A 14 22.63 -30.61 -2.68
C GLU A 14 21.10 -30.44 -2.60
N GLU A 15 20.34 -31.18 -3.41
CA GLU A 15 18.86 -31.21 -3.36
C GLU A 15 18.33 -31.75 -2.02
N ASP A 16 18.88 -32.87 -1.52
CA ASP A 16 18.49 -33.46 -0.24
C ASP A 16 18.83 -32.53 0.95
N GLU A 17 19.97 -31.82 0.89
CA GLU A 17 20.36 -30.86 1.93
C GLU A 17 19.48 -29.60 1.89
N LEU A 18 19.09 -29.13 0.71
CA LEU A 18 18.15 -28.01 0.53
C LEU A 18 16.75 -28.35 1.08
N ASP A 19 16.21 -29.51 0.75
CA ASP A 19 14.90 -29.97 1.24
C ASP A 19 14.90 -30.13 2.78
N SER A 20 16.00 -30.63 3.34
CA SER A 20 16.17 -30.74 4.78
C SER A 20 16.14 -29.37 5.49
N LYS A 21 16.83 -28.36 4.92
CA LYS A 21 16.89 -26.98 5.44
C LYS A 21 15.54 -26.29 5.34
N GLU A 22 14.83 -26.46 4.22
CA GLU A 22 13.50 -25.89 4.03
C GLU A 22 12.49 -26.45 5.03
N SER A 23 12.51 -27.77 5.28
CA SER A 23 11.62 -28.38 6.29
C SER A 23 11.90 -27.88 7.71
N VAL A 24 13.17 -27.62 8.04
CA VAL A 24 13.57 -27.10 9.36
C VAL A 24 13.09 -25.66 9.53
N LEU A 25 13.27 -24.82 8.50
CA LEU A 25 12.79 -23.44 8.49
C LEU A 25 11.26 -23.35 8.64
N GLN A 26 10.51 -24.21 7.94
CA GLN A 26 9.06 -24.28 8.09
C GLN A 26 8.64 -24.64 9.53
N LYS A 27 9.35 -25.55 10.20
CA LYS A 27 9.09 -25.89 11.62
C LYS A 27 9.33 -24.71 12.55
N TYR A 28 10.42 -23.96 12.36
CA TYR A 28 10.69 -22.75 13.13
C TYR A 28 9.63 -21.67 12.88
N PHE A 29 9.25 -21.47 11.62
CA PHE A 29 8.19 -20.55 11.25
C PHE A 29 6.88 -20.88 11.96
N LEU A 30 6.47 -22.16 12.02
CA LEU A 30 5.23 -22.55 12.72
C LEU A 30 5.26 -22.24 14.23
N GLN A 31 6.42 -22.32 14.88
CA GLN A 31 6.55 -21.94 16.29
C GLN A 31 6.40 -20.44 16.49
N GLU A 32 7.08 -19.65 15.66
CA GLU A 32 6.98 -18.19 15.69
C GLU A 32 5.60 -17.70 15.25
N TRP A 33 4.96 -18.42 14.33
CA TRP A 33 3.60 -18.18 13.88
C TRP A 33 2.61 -18.25 15.06
N ASN A 34 2.75 -19.23 15.95
CA ASN A 34 1.88 -19.33 17.12
C ASN A 34 2.04 -18.11 18.05
N ILE A 35 3.26 -17.60 18.22
CA ILE A 35 3.54 -16.40 18.99
C ILE A 35 2.94 -15.17 18.29
N LEU A 36 3.19 -15.03 16.99
CA LEU A 36 2.67 -13.95 16.15
C LEU A 36 1.14 -13.93 16.20
N LYS A 37 0.50 -15.08 16.00
CA LYS A 37 -0.95 -15.25 16.08
C LYS A 37 -1.50 -14.87 17.44
N SER A 38 -0.87 -15.29 18.54
CA SER A 38 -1.30 -14.92 19.89
C SER A 38 -1.27 -13.40 20.12
N LEU A 39 -0.23 -12.72 19.63
CA LEU A 39 -0.12 -11.26 19.74
C LEU A 39 -1.15 -10.55 18.86
N LEU A 40 -1.41 -11.08 17.67
CA LEU A 40 -2.44 -10.55 16.77
C LEU A 40 -3.85 -10.76 17.35
N ASP A 41 -4.14 -11.93 17.91
CA ASP A 41 -5.43 -12.26 18.52
C ASP A 41 -5.72 -11.31 19.71
N ASP A 42 -4.69 -10.91 20.47
CA ASP A 42 -4.81 -9.88 21.52
C ASP A 42 -5.15 -8.49 20.95
N ILE A 43 -4.43 -8.05 19.91
CA ILE A 43 -4.69 -6.76 19.23
C ILE A 43 -6.12 -6.75 18.66
N VAL A 44 -6.57 -7.86 18.08
CA VAL A 44 -7.90 -8.00 17.49
C VAL A 44 -8.98 -7.99 18.56
N SER A 45 -8.77 -8.69 19.68
CA SER A 45 -9.73 -8.74 20.78
C SER A 45 -9.92 -7.38 21.45
N ASN A 46 -8.83 -6.61 21.60
CA ASN A 46 -8.87 -5.26 22.17
C ASN A 46 -9.21 -4.17 21.14
N ALA A 47 -9.17 -4.51 19.85
CA ALA A 47 -9.30 -3.59 18.71
C ALA A 47 -8.44 -2.30 18.85
N ARG A 48 -7.28 -2.45 19.48
CA ARG A 48 -6.20 -1.47 19.67
C ARG A 48 -4.95 -2.22 20.11
N VAL A 49 -3.78 -1.67 19.83
CA VAL A 49 -2.52 -2.14 20.44
C VAL A 49 -2.41 -1.58 21.85
N SER A 50 -2.46 -2.47 22.86
CA SER A 50 -2.33 -2.11 24.27
C SER A 50 -0.88 -1.88 24.69
N ASP A 51 0.05 -2.66 24.13
CA ASP A 51 1.48 -2.59 24.45
C ASP A 51 2.32 -2.49 23.17
N THR A 52 3.07 -1.39 23.04
CA THR A 52 3.97 -1.13 21.91
C THR A 52 5.05 -2.21 21.77
N SER A 53 5.44 -2.88 22.86
CA SER A 53 6.41 -3.98 22.78
C SER A 53 5.93 -5.15 21.91
N SER A 54 4.61 -5.37 21.86
CA SER A 54 3.98 -6.38 21.01
C SER A 54 4.19 -6.07 19.53
N VAL A 55 4.10 -4.80 19.13
CA VAL A 55 4.34 -4.37 17.74
C VAL A 55 5.80 -4.58 17.34
N HIS A 56 6.74 -4.20 18.22
CA HIS A 56 8.16 -4.44 17.98
C HIS A 56 8.46 -5.93 17.87
N ARG A 57 7.87 -6.77 18.73
CA ARG A 57 8.04 -8.22 18.69
C ARG A 57 7.47 -8.84 17.42
N ILE A 58 6.24 -8.46 17.03
CA ILE A 58 5.62 -8.89 15.77
C ILE A 58 6.55 -8.54 14.61
N ARG A 59 7.00 -7.29 14.55
CA ARG A 59 7.88 -6.83 13.48
C ARG A 59 9.21 -7.58 13.46
N SER A 60 9.84 -7.80 14.60
CA SER A 60 11.08 -8.57 14.70
C SER A 60 10.91 -10.02 14.22
N ILE A 61 9.73 -10.62 14.38
CA ILE A 61 9.43 -11.93 13.79
C ILE A 61 9.30 -11.80 12.27
N LEU A 62 8.50 -10.86 11.77
CA LEU A 62 8.27 -10.67 10.34
C LEU A 62 9.58 -10.37 9.57
N ASP A 63 10.44 -9.51 10.12
CA ASP A 63 11.70 -9.10 9.49
C ASP A 63 12.67 -10.29 9.29
N LYS A 64 12.52 -11.42 10.02
CA LYS A 64 13.33 -12.64 9.79
C LYS A 64 13.00 -13.34 8.47
N TYR A 65 11.79 -13.15 7.97
CA TYR A 65 11.28 -13.84 6.78
C TYR A 65 11.36 -12.97 5.52
N GLN A 66 12.12 -11.87 5.55
CA GLN A 66 12.23 -10.93 4.42
C GLN A 66 12.68 -11.62 3.11
N GLU A 67 13.60 -12.59 3.20
CA GLU A 67 14.07 -13.37 2.05
C GLU A 67 13.14 -14.55 1.68
N GLN A 68 12.14 -14.84 2.51
CA GLN A 68 11.24 -16.00 2.39
C GLN A 68 9.77 -15.60 2.63
N GLY A 69 9.35 -14.48 2.05
CA GLY A 69 7.99 -13.93 2.24
C GLY A 69 6.87 -14.91 1.87
N GLN A 70 7.14 -15.89 1.01
CA GLN A 70 6.21 -16.97 0.63
C GLN A 70 5.73 -17.82 1.83
N LEU A 71 6.48 -17.88 2.93
CA LEU A 71 6.05 -18.58 4.15
C LEU A 71 4.90 -17.84 4.86
N LEU A 72 4.86 -16.52 4.73
CA LEU A 72 3.83 -15.66 5.34
C LEU A 72 2.61 -15.49 4.44
N GLU A 73 2.75 -15.65 3.11
CA GLU A 73 1.66 -15.43 2.15
C GLU A 73 0.35 -16.19 2.47
N PRO A 74 0.38 -17.48 2.85
CA PRO A 74 -0.84 -18.23 3.20
C PRO A 74 -1.61 -17.64 4.39
N TYR A 75 -0.94 -16.85 5.23
CA TYR A 75 -1.49 -16.30 6.44
C TYR A 75 -1.89 -14.83 6.31
N LEU A 76 -1.58 -14.17 5.19
CA LEU A 76 -1.80 -12.74 5.02
C LEU A 76 -3.25 -12.33 5.24
N GLU A 77 -4.23 -13.10 4.75
CA GLU A 77 -5.64 -12.81 4.97
C GLU A 77 -5.99 -12.77 6.46
N THR A 78 -5.50 -13.77 7.21
CA THR A 78 -5.76 -13.91 8.65
C THR A 78 -5.16 -12.77 9.46
N ILE A 79 -4.10 -12.12 8.96
CA ILE A 79 -3.45 -11.00 9.65
C ILE A 79 -4.00 -9.65 9.17
N VAL A 80 -3.99 -9.42 7.86
CA VAL A 80 -4.22 -8.11 7.26
C VAL A 80 -5.68 -7.71 7.35
N SER A 81 -6.61 -8.61 7.05
CA SER A 81 -8.04 -8.29 7.07
C SER A 81 -8.54 -7.81 8.43
N PRO A 82 -8.27 -8.50 9.57
CA PRO A 82 -8.72 -7.99 10.86
C PRO A 82 -8.03 -6.69 11.27
N LEU A 83 -6.74 -6.51 10.97
CA LEU A 83 -6.02 -5.26 11.25
C LEU A 83 -6.60 -4.06 10.49
N MET A 84 -6.88 -4.24 9.19
CA MET A 84 -7.51 -3.19 8.39
C MET A 84 -8.96 -2.93 8.81
N ASN A 85 -9.69 -3.95 9.25
CA ASN A 85 -11.03 -3.78 9.80
C ASN A 85 -11.03 -2.95 11.09
N ILE A 86 -10.03 -3.10 11.96
CA ILE A 86 -9.85 -2.22 13.12
C ILE A 86 -9.65 -0.78 12.67
N ILE A 87 -8.73 -0.53 11.73
CA ILE A 87 -8.47 0.81 11.19
C ILE A 87 -9.78 1.43 10.69
N ARG A 88 -10.50 0.71 9.81
CA ARG A 88 -11.77 1.17 9.26
C ARG A 88 -12.80 1.48 10.36
N SER A 89 -13.01 0.55 11.30
CA SER A 89 -14.03 0.70 12.34
C SER A 89 -13.73 1.88 13.26
N ARG A 90 -12.46 2.07 13.63
CA ARG A 90 -12.04 3.18 14.49
C ARG A 90 -12.17 4.54 13.81
N ILE A 91 -11.94 4.63 12.51
CA ILE A 91 -12.18 5.87 11.74
C ILE A 91 -13.68 6.21 11.75
N ILE A 92 -14.54 5.21 11.57
CA ILE A 92 -16.00 5.40 11.59
C ILE A 92 -16.48 5.84 12.98
N GLU A 93 -15.96 5.23 14.04
CA GLU A 93 -16.39 5.49 15.43
C GLU A 93 -15.87 6.83 15.98
N LEU A 94 -14.59 7.12 15.80
CA LEU A 94 -13.92 8.28 16.41
C LEU A 94 -13.87 9.51 15.48
N GLY A 95 -14.07 9.28 14.17
CA GLY A 95 -13.77 10.26 13.14
C GLY A 95 -12.27 10.54 13.01
N THR A 96 -11.92 11.42 12.07
CA THR A 96 -10.53 11.83 11.80
C THR A 96 -10.11 13.10 12.54
N ALA A 97 -11.03 13.74 13.28
CA ALA A 97 -10.76 14.98 14.01
C ALA A 97 -9.87 14.72 15.25
N SER A 98 -10.14 13.66 16.00
CA SER A 98 -9.39 13.31 17.21
C SER A 98 -7.95 12.89 16.88
N ASP A 99 -6.98 13.24 17.74
CA ASP A 99 -5.62 12.71 17.63
C ASP A 99 -5.51 11.27 18.14
N GLU A 100 -6.48 10.81 18.92
CA GLU A 100 -6.56 9.43 19.44
C GLU A 100 -6.58 8.40 18.29
N ILE A 101 -7.20 8.74 17.15
CA ILE A 101 -7.22 7.83 15.99
C ILE A 101 -5.80 7.50 15.52
N LEU A 102 -4.88 8.48 15.55
CA LEU A 102 -3.52 8.29 15.11
C LEU A 102 -2.75 7.36 16.05
N GLU A 103 -2.99 7.46 17.35
CA GLU A 103 -2.39 6.56 18.35
C GLU A 103 -2.83 5.10 18.18
N ILE A 104 -4.04 4.88 17.65
CA ILE A 104 -4.57 3.54 17.40
C ILE A 104 -4.05 2.98 16.08
N ILE A 105 -4.09 3.77 15.00
CA ILE A 105 -3.74 3.28 13.66
C ILE A 105 -2.24 3.13 13.47
N LYS A 106 -1.39 4.03 14.01
CA LYS A 106 0.06 4.03 13.73
C LYS A 106 0.71 2.69 14.10
N PRO A 107 0.48 2.11 15.30
CA PRO A 107 1.01 0.80 15.66
C PRO A 107 0.54 -0.33 14.73
N ILE A 108 -0.71 -0.29 14.29
CA ILE A 108 -1.27 -1.28 13.35
C ILE A 108 -0.62 -1.13 11.98
N CYS A 109 -0.48 0.10 11.50
CA CYS A 109 0.18 0.40 10.23
C CYS A 109 1.64 -0.05 10.21
N ILE A 110 2.36 -0.03 11.34
CA ILE A 110 3.71 -0.60 11.43
C ILE A 110 3.70 -2.09 11.10
N ILE A 111 2.73 -2.84 11.63
CA ILE A 111 2.60 -4.28 11.38
C ILE A 111 2.27 -4.52 9.90
N VAL A 112 1.25 -3.83 9.37
CA VAL A 112 0.81 -3.98 7.98
C VAL A 112 1.92 -3.59 7.01
N TYR A 113 2.61 -2.49 7.25
CA TYR A 113 3.73 -2.06 6.42
C TYR A 113 4.90 -3.05 6.48
N SER A 114 5.15 -3.68 7.63
CA SER A 114 6.17 -4.73 7.73
C SER A 114 5.82 -5.95 6.86
N LEU A 115 4.55 -6.35 6.81
CA LEU A 115 4.10 -7.38 5.86
C LEU A 115 4.28 -6.92 4.41
N VAL A 116 4.00 -5.65 4.10
CA VAL A 116 4.24 -5.09 2.76
C VAL A 116 5.71 -5.17 2.37
N THR A 117 6.63 -4.93 3.30
CA THR A 117 8.07 -5.03 3.02
C THR A 117 8.57 -6.47 2.84
N VAL A 118 7.92 -7.44 3.49
CA VAL A 118 8.34 -8.85 3.46
C VAL A 118 7.69 -9.63 2.30
N CYS A 119 6.37 -9.52 2.13
CA CYS A 119 5.61 -10.25 1.11
C CYS A 119 5.39 -9.44 -0.18
N GLY A 120 5.73 -8.15 -0.17
CA GLY A 120 5.44 -7.24 -1.25
C GLY A 120 4.01 -6.70 -1.22
N TYR A 121 3.85 -5.45 -1.65
CA TYR A 121 2.55 -4.75 -1.55
C TYR A 121 1.43 -5.47 -2.31
N LYS A 122 1.72 -6.09 -3.47
CA LYS A 122 0.70 -6.75 -4.30
C LYS A 122 0.03 -7.94 -3.61
N SER A 123 0.76 -8.68 -2.78
CA SER A 123 0.20 -9.81 -2.03
C SER A 123 -0.67 -9.30 -0.88
N VAL A 124 -0.23 -8.23 -0.20
CA VAL A 124 -0.90 -7.66 0.98
C VAL A 124 -2.18 -6.89 0.65
N ILE A 125 -2.18 -6.03 -0.36
CA ILE A 125 -3.33 -5.14 -0.65
C ILE A 125 -4.61 -5.88 -1.04
N LYS A 126 -4.52 -7.14 -1.47
CA LYS A 126 -5.67 -8.00 -1.80
C LYS A 126 -6.60 -8.20 -0.61
N PHE A 127 -6.10 -8.01 0.60
CA PHE A 127 -6.83 -8.22 1.85
C PHE A 127 -7.30 -6.91 2.51
N PHE A 128 -7.09 -5.78 1.84
CA PHE A 128 -7.59 -4.48 2.32
C PHE A 128 -9.10 -4.37 2.10
N PRO A 129 -9.81 -3.45 2.78
CA PRO A 129 -11.19 -3.14 2.48
C PRO A 129 -11.34 -2.52 1.09
N HIS A 130 -12.29 -3.01 0.29
CA HIS A 130 -12.53 -2.58 -1.09
C HIS A 130 -13.88 -1.88 -1.29
N GLN A 131 -14.58 -1.50 -0.21
CA GLN A 131 -15.90 -0.89 -0.37
C GLN A 131 -15.74 0.53 -0.92
N VAL A 132 -16.61 0.90 -1.87
CA VAL A 132 -16.57 2.22 -2.49
C VAL A 132 -16.72 3.34 -1.46
N SER A 133 -17.54 3.12 -0.42
CA SER A 133 -17.72 4.02 0.72
C SER A 133 -16.44 4.28 1.52
N ASP A 134 -15.41 3.43 1.39
CA ASP A 134 -14.14 3.60 2.09
C ASP A 134 -13.24 4.68 1.45
N LEU A 135 -13.56 5.15 0.23
CA LEU A 135 -12.74 6.14 -0.46
C LEU A 135 -12.60 7.42 0.35
N GLU A 136 -13.71 8.02 0.79
CA GLU A 136 -13.68 9.24 1.61
C GLU A 136 -12.99 9.02 2.96
N LEU A 137 -13.17 7.83 3.57
CA LEU A 137 -12.51 7.46 4.82
C LEU A 137 -11.00 7.41 4.64
N ALA A 138 -10.52 6.77 3.57
CA ALA A 138 -9.10 6.67 3.26
C ALA A 138 -8.48 8.03 2.93
N VAL A 139 -9.18 8.91 2.20
CA VAL A 139 -8.69 10.27 1.92
C VAL A 139 -8.62 11.10 3.21
N SER A 140 -9.63 11.01 4.06
CA SER A 140 -9.68 11.74 5.33
C SER A 140 -8.59 11.26 6.30
N LEU A 141 -8.30 9.96 6.30
CA LEU A 141 -7.18 9.39 7.04
C LEU A 141 -5.84 9.91 6.49
N LEU A 142 -5.68 9.96 5.16
CA LEU A 142 -4.45 10.44 4.53
C LEU A 142 -4.19 11.90 4.87
N GLU A 143 -5.24 12.73 4.86
CA GLU A 143 -5.16 14.13 5.25
C GLU A 143 -4.65 14.31 6.68
N LYS A 144 -5.24 13.57 7.63
CA LYS A 144 -4.80 13.58 9.03
C LYS A 144 -3.35 13.11 9.17
N CYS A 145 -2.96 12.05 8.46
CA CYS A 145 -1.59 11.55 8.43
C CYS A 145 -0.62 12.56 7.78
N HIS A 146 -1.06 13.29 6.75
CA HIS A 146 -0.25 14.24 6.00
C HIS A 146 0.25 15.38 6.89
N SER A 147 -0.60 15.90 7.78
CA SER A 147 -0.24 16.95 8.75
C SER A 147 0.79 16.51 9.80
N THR A 148 1.03 15.20 9.95
CA THR A 148 2.03 14.69 10.91
C THR A 148 3.37 14.46 10.25
N ASN A 149 4.44 15.01 10.83
CA ASN A 149 5.80 14.84 10.34
C ASN A 149 6.49 13.65 10.99
N SER A 150 7.24 12.88 10.20
CA SER A 150 8.08 11.80 10.73
C SER A 150 9.25 12.41 11.50
N VAL A 151 9.43 12.01 12.75
CA VAL A 151 10.53 12.52 13.60
C VAL A 151 11.86 11.82 13.26
N THR A 152 11.80 10.61 12.72
CA THR A 152 12.97 9.81 12.31
C THR A 152 12.75 9.18 10.93
N SER A 153 13.85 8.95 10.20
CA SER A 153 13.87 8.22 8.93
C SER A 153 14.24 6.75 9.12
N LEU A 154 14.72 6.36 10.30
CA LEU A 154 15.12 5.00 10.59
C LEU A 154 13.90 4.16 10.91
N ARG A 155 13.66 3.11 10.11
CA ARG A 155 12.50 2.21 10.28
C ARG A 155 12.43 1.68 11.72
N GLN A 156 13.56 1.35 12.35
CA GLN A 156 13.61 0.74 13.70
C GLN A 156 13.17 1.67 14.83
N GLU A 157 13.27 2.98 14.61
CA GLU A 157 12.84 4.02 15.55
C GLU A 157 11.47 4.61 15.16
N SER A 158 10.82 4.05 14.14
CA SER A 158 9.60 4.64 13.60
C SER A 158 8.49 4.67 14.62
N THR A 159 7.95 5.86 14.84
CA THR A 159 6.72 6.14 15.59
C THR A 159 5.45 5.86 14.78
N GLY A 160 5.58 5.38 13.54
CA GLY A 160 4.50 4.88 12.70
C GLY A 160 3.91 5.90 11.72
N GLU A 161 4.39 7.14 11.68
CA GLU A 161 3.92 8.18 10.77
C GLU A 161 4.14 7.81 9.30
N MET A 162 5.34 7.31 8.98
CA MET A 162 5.67 6.89 7.62
C MET A 162 4.83 5.69 7.21
N GLU A 163 4.71 4.69 8.08
CA GLU A 163 3.94 3.48 7.83
C GLU A 163 2.46 3.79 7.65
N ALA A 164 1.89 4.68 8.46
CA ALA A 164 0.51 5.13 8.30
C ALA A 164 0.28 5.81 6.94
N LYS A 165 1.17 6.71 6.50
CA LYS A 165 1.10 7.32 5.16
C LYS A 165 1.18 6.27 4.06
N CYS A 166 2.12 5.32 4.17
CA CYS A 166 2.32 4.26 3.18
C CYS A 166 1.11 3.33 3.07
N VAL A 167 0.61 2.81 4.20
CA VAL A 167 -0.54 1.92 4.24
C VAL A 167 -1.79 2.63 3.71
N THR A 168 -1.99 3.90 4.07
CA THR A 168 -3.14 4.68 3.58
C THR A 168 -3.06 4.94 2.07
N LEU A 169 -1.86 5.24 1.53
CA LEU A 169 -1.67 5.36 0.08
C LEU A 169 -1.94 4.04 -0.66
N LEU A 170 -1.51 2.91 -0.09
CA LEU A 170 -1.82 1.59 -0.65
C LEU A 170 -3.32 1.26 -0.57
N TRP A 171 -4.00 1.72 0.47
CA TRP A 171 -5.45 1.58 0.59
C TRP A 171 -6.19 2.43 -0.46
N LEU A 172 -5.77 3.67 -0.67
CA LEU A 172 -6.28 4.49 -1.77
C LEU A 172 -6.00 3.86 -3.13
N TYR A 173 -4.82 3.26 -3.33
CA TYR A 173 -4.48 2.61 -4.59
C TYR A 173 -5.49 1.51 -4.95
N ILE A 174 -5.83 0.64 -3.99
CA ILE A 174 -6.78 -0.44 -4.25
C ILE A 174 -8.21 0.07 -4.44
N LEU A 175 -8.62 1.12 -3.71
CA LEU A 175 -9.93 1.74 -3.89
C LEU A 175 -10.05 2.42 -5.26
N VAL A 176 -8.98 3.08 -5.73
CA VAL A 176 -8.94 3.72 -7.05
C VAL A 176 -8.98 2.69 -8.20
N LEU A 177 -8.65 1.43 -7.95
CA LEU A 177 -8.76 0.35 -8.94
C LEU A 177 -10.20 -0.18 -9.13
N VAL A 178 -11.07 -0.01 -8.14
CA VAL A 178 -12.45 -0.52 -8.21
C VAL A 178 -13.24 0.31 -9.26
N PRO A 179 -13.97 -0.34 -10.19
CA PRO A 179 -14.74 0.37 -11.21
C PRO A 179 -16.02 0.95 -10.61
N PHE A 180 -16.00 2.24 -10.28
CA PHE A 180 -17.17 3.02 -9.86
C PHE A 180 -17.00 4.48 -10.31
N ASP A 181 -18.04 5.29 -10.25
CA ASP A 181 -17.88 6.73 -10.52
C ASP A 181 -17.55 7.46 -9.21
N ILE A 182 -16.38 8.13 -9.15
CA ILE A 182 -15.90 8.81 -7.93
C ILE A 182 -16.87 9.92 -7.51
N SER A 183 -17.54 10.57 -8.47
CA SER A 183 -18.51 11.64 -8.17
C SER A 183 -19.68 11.15 -7.30
N THR A 184 -20.02 9.86 -7.38
CA THR A 184 -21.13 9.28 -6.59
C THR A 184 -20.81 9.11 -5.10
N VAL A 185 -19.53 9.19 -4.73
CA VAL A 185 -19.06 9.00 -3.35
C VAL A 185 -18.66 10.31 -2.71
N ASP A 186 -18.43 11.35 -3.51
CA ASP A 186 -17.94 12.63 -3.02
C ASP A 186 -19.07 13.43 -2.36
N THR A 187 -19.14 13.32 -1.03
CA THR A 187 -20.12 14.02 -0.18
C THR A 187 -19.93 15.53 -0.24
N SER A 188 -18.77 16.03 -0.69
CA SER A 188 -18.53 17.47 -0.83
C SER A 188 -19.25 18.10 -2.03
N ILE A 189 -19.65 17.31 -3.04
CA ILE A 189 -20.43 17.78 -4.20
C ILE A 189 -21.82 18.26 -3.77
N ALA A 190 -22.40 17.68 -2.72
CA ALA A 190 -23.72 18.08 -2.21
C ALA A 190 -23.76 19.51 -1.63
N ASN A 191 -22.59 20.12 -1.38
CA ASN A 191 -22.48 21.47 -0.81
C ASN A 191 -22.06 22.54 -1.84
N ASP A 192 -21.77 22.17 -3.09
CA ASP A 192 -21.22 23.09 -4.09
C ASP A 192 -21.98 22.97 -5.43
N ASP A 193 -23.07 23.76 -5.55
CA ASP A 193 -23.95 23.83 -6.72
C ASP A 193 -23.29 24.43 -7.99
N SER A 194 -21.97 24.71 -7.97
CA SER A 194 -21.26 25.38 -9.06
C SER A 194 -20.38 24.49 -9.95
N LEU A 195 -20.37 23.16 -9.75
CA LEU A 195 -19.51 22.29 -10.56
C LEU A 195 -19.98 22.23 -12.01
N THR A 196 -19.20 22.82 -12.91
CA THR A 196 -19.40 22.70 -14.35
C THR A 196 -19.04 21.29 -14.82
N GLU A 197 -19.66 20.81 -15.91
CA GLU A 197 -19.54 19.45 -16.49
C GLU A 197 -18.09 19.02 -16.86
N PHE A 198 -17.10 19.91 -16.68
CA PHE A 198 -15.68 19.72 -16.96
C PHE A 198 -14.78 19.78 -15.71
N GLU A 199 -15.33 20.07 -14.53
CA GLU A 199 -14.59 20.17 -13.28
C GLU A 199 -14.55 18.84 -12.54
N LEU A 200 -13.39 18.53 -11.97
CA LEU A 200 -13.22 17.29 -11.23
C LEU A 200 -13.88 17.40 -9.86
N SER A 201 -14.39 16.27 -9.39
CA SER A 201 -14.78 16.09 -8.00
C SER A 201 -13.69 16.62 -7.06
N PRO A 202 -14.06 17.45 -6.05
CA PRO A 202 -13.12 17.95 -5.06
C PRO A 202 -12.32 16.84 -4.36
N LEU A 203 -12.92 15.66 -4.16
CA LEU A 203 -12.23 14.47 -3.65
C LEU A 203 -11.06 14.04 -4.55
N VAL A 204 -11.26 14.03 -5.87
CA VAL A 204 -10.21 13.72 -6.84
C VAL A 204 -9.09 14.76 -6.80
N LEU A 205 -9.44 16.05 -6.70
CA LEU A 205 -8.45 17.13 -6.57
C LEU A 205 -7.61 17.00 -5.29
N ARG A 206 -8.23 16.63 -4.17
CA ARG A 206 -7.53 16.35 -2.90
C ARG A 206 -6.54 15.19 -3.06
N ILE A 207 -6.97 14.07 -3.64
CA ILE A 207 -6.08 12.91 -3.87
C ILE A 207 -4.87 13.32 -4.73
N ILE A 208 -5.11 14.09 -5.79
CA ILE A 208 -4.05 14.59 -6.67
C ILE A 208 -3.09 15.52 -5.93
N GLY A 209 -3.60 16.41 -5.08
CA GLY A 209 -2.79 17.28 -4.22
C GLY A 209 -1.82 16.47 -3.36
N PHE A 210 -2.33 15.50 -2.59
CA PHE A 210 -1.47 14.63 -1.78
C PHE A 210 -0.45 13.85 -2.61
N CYS A 211 -0.86 13.33 -3.77
CA CYS A 211 0.06 12.60 -4.64
C CYS A 211 1.21 13.50 -5.13
N LYS A 212 0.94 14.77 -5.47
CA LYS A 212 1.99 15.72 -5.85
C LYS A 212 3.01 15.93 -4.74
N ASP A 213 2.54 16.19 -3.52
CA ASP A 213 3.42 16.44 -2.38
C ASP A 213 4.32 15.23 -2.08
N TYR A 214 3.74 14.03 -2.11
CA TYR A 214 4.50 12.79 -1.88
C TYR A 214 5.43 12.44 -3.04
N LEU A 215 5.12 12.82 -4.28
CA LEU A 215 6.01 12.62 -5.42
C LEU A 215 7.28 13.48 -5.32
N SER A 216 7.17 14.66 -4.72
CA SER A 216 8.30 15.55 -4.43
C SER A 216 9.15 15.09 -3.24
N THR A 217 8.68 14.11 -2.47
CA THR A 217 9.37 13.59 -1.28
C THR A 217 10.22 12.37 -1.61
N ALA A 218 11.37 12.19 -0.94
CA ALA A 218 12.15 10.95 -1.05
C ALA A 218 11.55 9.84 -0.17
N GLY A 219 11.60 8.59 -0.65
CA GLY A 219 11.20 7.41 0.13
C GLY A 219 10.03 6.61 -0.47
N PRO A 220 9.45 5.67 0.31
CA PRO A 220 8.43 4.75 -0.19
C PRO A 220 7.12 5.44 -0.62
N MET A 221 6.79 6.57 0.03
CA MET A 221 5.59 7.37 -0.28
C MET A 221 5.57 7.83 -1.74
N ARG A 222 6.72 8.19 -2.33
CA ARG A 222 6.82 8.60 -3.74
C ARG A 222 6.34 7.52 -4.69
N THR A 223 6.80 6.29 -4.48
CA THR A 223 6.40 5.15 -5.31
C THR A 223 4.91 4.86 -5.16
N MET A 224 4.39 4.87 -3.94
CA MET A 224 2.98 4.58 -3.66
C MET A 224 2.05 5.68 -4.20
N ALA A 225 2.43 6.95 -4.05
CA ALA A 225 1.73 8.08 -4.65
C ALA A 225 1.70 7.98 -6.19
N GLY A 226 2.81 7.58 -6.81
CA GLY A 226 2.85 7.29 -8.24
C GLY A 226 1.88 6.18 -8.65
N LEU A 227 1.75 5.11 -7.85
CA LEU A 227 0.77 4.05 -8.09
C LEU A 227 -0.67 4.57 -8.04
N VAL A 228 -1.04 5.30 -6.97
CA VAL A 228 -2.38 5.89 -6.81
C VAL A 228 -2.70 6.80 -8.00
N LEU A 229 -1.80 7.74 -8.27
CA LEU A 229 -2.02 8.77 -9.28
C LEU A 229 -2.08 8.18 -10.69
N SER A 230 -1.21 7.22 -11.02
CA SER A 230 -1.24 6.55 -12.32
C SER A 230 -2.59 5.88 -12.56
N ARG A 231 -3.13 5.18 -11.56
CA ARG A 231 -4.44 4.52 -11.69
C ARG A 231 -5.57 5.50 -11.76
N LEU A 232 -5.53 6.56 -10.93
CA LEU A 232 -6.54 7.61 -10.92
C LEU A 232 -6.65 8.27 -12.30
N LEU A 233 -5.52 8.68 -12.90
CA LEU A 233 -5.50 9.35 -14.20
C LEU A 233 -5.90 8.43 -15.37
N THR A 234 -5.74 7.13 -15.22
CA THR A 234 -6.14 6.12 -16.24
C THR A 234 -7.59 5.67 -16.14
N ARG A 235 -8.35 6.11 -15.12
CA ARG A 235 -9.75 5.70 -14.96
C ARG A 235 -10.62 6.13 -16.15
N PRO A 236 -11.64 5.32 -16.50
CA PRO A 236 -12.52 5.62 -17.60
C PRO A 236 -13.29 6.93 -17.38
N ASP A 237 -13.62 7.23 -16.12
CA ASP A 237 -14.47 8.35 -15.68
C ASP A 237 -13.73 9.70 -15.63
N MET A 238 -12.41 9.72 -15.85
CA MET A 238 -11.65 10.97 -15.84
C MET A 238 -11.86 11.78 -17.13
N PRO A 239 -12.15 13.10 -17.05
CA PRO A 239 -12.29 13.95 -18.22
C PRO A 239 -11.02 13.93 -19.09
N LYS A 240 -11.16 13.60 -20.37
CA LYS A 240 -10.02 13.45 -21.31
C LYS A 240 -9.13 14.71 -21.38
N ALA A 241 -9.73 15.89 -21.25
CA ALA A 241 -9.01 17.17 -21.24
C ALA A 241 -8.08 17.32 -20.03
N PHE A 242 -8.51 16.82 -18.87
CA PHE A 242 -7.75 16.87 -17.64
C PHE A 242 -6.57 15.90 -17.65
N THR A 243 -6.80 14.67 -18.11
CA THR A 243 -5.75 13.66 -18.28
C THR A 243 -4.60 14.24 -19.13
N ARG A 244 -4.91 14.98 -20.20
CA ARG A 244 -3.90 15.62 -21.07
C ARG A 244 -3.10 16.73 -20.37
N HIS A 245 -3.77 17.62 -19.63
CA HIS A 245 -3.10 18.74 -18.93
C HIS A 245 -2.12 18.24 -17.85
N TYR A 246 -2.55 17.25 -17.06
CA TYR A 246 -1.71 16.71 -15.99
C TYR A 246 -0.57 15.85 -16.51
N ILE A 247 -0.76 15.09 -17.59
CA ILE A 247 0.34 14.40 -18.26
C ILE A 247 1.41 15.38 -18.74
N MET A 248 1.02 16.55 -19.27
CA MET A 248 2.00 17.58 -19.64
C MET A 248 2.77 18.14 -18.44
N MET A 249 2.10 18.34 -17.30
CA MET A 249 2.76 18.77 -16.05
C MET A 249 3.77 17.73 -15.54
N PHE A 250 3.54 16.43 -15.79
CA PHE A 250 4.48 15.37 -15.45
C PHE A 250 5.76 15.38 -16.29
N VAL A 251 5.70 15.85 -17.55
CA VAL A 251 6.88 15.98 -18.42
C VAL A 251 7.87 16.99 -17.84
N GLU A 252 7.40 17.96 -17.05
CA GLU A 252 8.20 19.02 -16.47
C GLU A 252 8.87 18.60 -15.14
N VAL A 253 8.29 17.62 -14.42
CA VAL A 253 8.82 17.10 -13.14
C VAL A 253 9.66 15.84 -13.39
N HIS A 254 10.98 16.01 -13.32
CA HIS A 254 12.04 15.02 -13.58
C HIS A 254 11.84 13.64 -12.91
N THR A 255 11.09 12.71 -13.52
CA THR A 255 11.25 11.27 -13.27
C THR A 255 10.88 10.46 -14.52
N VAL A 256 11.87 10.30 -15.41
CA VAL A 256 11.76 9.59 -16.71
C VAL A 256 11.16 8.18 -16.58
N LEU A 257 11.41 7.46 -15.47
CA LEU A 257 10.93 6.08 -15.29
C LEU A 257 9.41 5.97 -15.05
N VAL A 258 8.85 6.85 -14.22
CA VAL A 258 7.40 6.85 -13.93
C VAL A 258 6.64 7.28 -15.18
N LEU A 259 7.20 8.25 -15.90
CA LEU A 259 6.66 8.73 -17.16
C LEU A 259 6.69 7.66 -18.25
N MET A 260 7.79 6.89 -18.35
CA MET A 260 7.88 5.77 -19.29
C MET A 260 6.84 4.69 -18.98
N TYR A 261 6.61 4.36 -17.70
CA TYR A 261 5.63 3.36 -17.30
C TYR A 261 4.19 3.84 -17.54
N VAL A 262 3.88 5.10 -17.23
CA VAL A 262 2.55 5.70 -17.47
C VAL A 262 2.29 5.85 -18.97
N MET A 263 3.28 6.28 -19.76
CA MET A 263 3.20 6.34 -21.23
C MET A 263 2.99 4.94 -21.83
N LEU A 264 3.75 3.94 -21.43
CA LEU A 264 3.57 2.54 -21.86
C LEU A 264 2.18 2.01 -21.53
N LEU A 265 1.68 2.30 -20.32
CA LEU A 265 0.34 1.87 -19.90
C LEU A 265 -0.77 2.57 -20.70
N LEU A 266 -0.61 3.86 -20.99
CA LEU A 266 -1.58 4.63 -21.78
C LEU A 266 -1.56 4.26 -23.26
N MET A 267 -0.39 3.90 -23.80
CA MET A 267 -0.27 3.29 -25.13
C MET A 267 -0.97 1.93 -25.17
N TYR A 268 -0.78 1.09 -24.16
CA TYR A 268 -1.42 -0.22 -24.06
C TYR A 268 -2.95 -0.13 -23.97
N VAL A 269 -3.48 0.88 -23.27
CA VAL A 269 -4.93 1.11 -23.13
C VAL A 269 -5.51 1.95 -24.29
N GLY A 270 -4.70 2.29 -25.30
CA GLY A 270 -5.15 3.01 -26.51
C GLY A 270 -5.58 4.46 -26.26
N ARG A 271 -5.17 5.04 -25.12
CA ARG A 271 -5.52 6.42 -24.73
C ARG A 271 -4.47 7.46 -25.15
N LEU A 272 -3.37 7.04 -25.77
CA LEU A 272 -2.33 7.91 -26.31
C LEU A 272 -2.01 7.51 -27.77
N ASP A 273 -2.01 8.48 -28.69
CA ASP A 273 -1.59 8.27 -30.09
C ASP A 273 -0.06 8.41 -30.20
N VAL A 274 0.59 7.42 -30.82
CA VAL A 274 2.06 7.34 -31.01
C VAL A 274 2.62 8.57 -31.72
N ARG A 275 1.81 9.26 -32.54
CA ARG A 275 2.23 10.47 -33.25
C ARG A 275 2.59 11.64 -32.33
N ILE A 276 2.04 11.68 -31.10
CA ILE A 276 2.31 12.75 -30.13
C ILE A 276 3.74 12.66 -29.57
N ILE A 277 4.36 11.46 -29.57
CA ILE A 277 5.72 11.24 -29.04
C ILE A 277 6.79 11.73 -30.03
N ILE A 278 6.54 11.69 -31.35
CA ILE A 278 7.52 12.05 -32.38
C ILE A 278 7.72 13.58 -32.46
N GLN A 279 6.90 14.35 -31.75
CA GLN A 279 6.92 15.82 -31.77
C GLN A 279 7.50 16.45 -30.49
N ILE A 280 8.04 15.65 -29.57
CA ILE A 280 8.83 16.06 -28.40
C ILE A 280 10.30 15.70 -28.66
#